data_AF-A0A817UDQ9-F1
#
_entry.id   AF-A0A817UDQ9-F1
#
_cell.length_a   1.000
_cell.length_b   1.000
_cell.length_c   1.000
_cell.angle_alpha   90.00
_cell.angle_beta   90.00
_cell.angle_gamma   90.00
#
_symmetry.space_group_name_H-M   'P 1'
#
loop_
_entity.id
_entity.type
_entity.pdbx_description
1 polymer ?
#
loop_
_entity_poly.entity_id
_entity_poly.type
_entity_poly.pdbx_seq_one_letter_code
_entity_poly.pdbx_strand_id
1 'polypeptide(L)'
;MGNLTAVPTLRRTPKVSNSNARQSTVSSVTNGRSLPLPRHETYVVHHNLSSSLDSSLWIAIKNRRKYTPKTNRIKTTRYNIITFLPKNLFEQFHRVANVYFAILIGLNWVPIINAISRNVAFIPLTVILTITAIKDLVEDLKRWRSDAQTNKQIAEVYNKSQRNTIGDGANDVGMIRESHCGVAVYGREGSQAVAAGDFAVDRFECLRRLLLVHGAWCFTRTSELILYTFMHNCSYVFVIFYHQLFNGFSGAATLHSLYILLYSSLFTVLPQCAAALFDQHVPAKRALHEPQLYKYTLHARCYRMWSYWINIIDAIWQSTVIFFIAYYAYANNGNIDASVFGFSIAFSMTITSMIHVILQTTRIDIALISSILLSFLVFLGFTLIFDATCVVCLNGQSPYYISYVAFRQGIFWLTNLFTIIIALLPRFFIKCIYNSTMNPLSRTNQQHNISSLTQDTHV
;
A
#
# COMPACT_ATOMS: atom_id res chain seq x y z
N MET A 1 -31.22 39.39 0.47
CA MET A 1 -32.28 39.71 1.45
C MET A 1 -33.48 38.83 1.14
N GLY A 2 -33.98 38.11 2.16
CA GLY A 2 -35.19 37.27 2.15
C GLY A 2 -35.03 35.89 1.49
N ASN A 3 -35.50 34.77 2.03
CA ASN A 3 -36.22 34.51 3.27
C ASN A 3 -36.06 33.02 3.65
N LEU A 4 -35.97 32.78 4.96
CA LEU A 4 -36.02 31.48 5.64
C LEU A 4 -37.47 30.97 5.73
N THR A 5 -37.69 29.70 5.40
CA THR A 5 -38.75 28.79 5.89
C THR A 5 -38.44 27.38 5.34
N ALA A 6 -38.68 26.24 5.97
CA ALA A 6 -39.04 25.84 7.32
C ALA A 6 -38.66 24.34 7.45
N VAL A 7 -38.19 23.93 8.62
CA VAL A 7 -37.85 22.55 8.97
C VAL A 7 -39.13 21.75 9.25
N PRO A 8 -39.36 20.56 8.67
CA PRO A 8 -40.41 19.66 9.15
C PRO A 8 -39.88 18.81 10.31
N THR A 9 -40.36 19.11 11.50
CA THR A 9 -40.30 18.27 12.70
C THR A 9 -41.03 16.95 12.49
N LEU A 10 -40.34 15.82 12.66
CA LEU A 10 -40.93 14.48 12.67
C LEU A 10 -41.82 14.27 13.90
N ARG A 11 -43.11 14.07 13.63
CA ARG A 11 -44.17 13.77 14.60
C ARG A 11 -44.12 12.29 14.98
N ARG A 12 -44.07 11.99 16.29
CA ARG A 12 -44.26 10.64 16.87
C ARG A 12 -45.66 10.12 16.52
N THR A 13 -45.75 8.90 15.99
CA THR A 13 -46.99 8.13 15.89
C THR A 13 -47.16 7.18 17.09
N PRO A 14 -48.40 6.83 17.47
CA PRO A 14 -48.71 6.23 18.78
C PRO A 14 -48.55 4.71 18.81
N LYS A 15 -48.40 4.20 20.05
CA LYS A 15 -48.44 2.79 20.43
C LYS A 15 -49.71 2.10 19.92
N VAL A 16 -49.54 0.99 19.21
CA VAL A 16 -50.63 0.05 18.93
C VAL A 16 -50.73 -0.96 20.09
N SER A 17 -51.96 -1.12 20.55
CA SER A 17 -52.44 -1.88 21.69
C SER A 17 -52.41 -3.40 21.49
N ASN A 18 -52.16 -4.10 22.60
CA ASN A 18 -52.45 -5.52 22.79
C ASN A 18 -53.84 -5.91 22.27
N SER A 19 -53.89 -6.99 21.48
CA SER A 19 -55.10 -7.79 21.33
C SER A 19 -54.78 -9.25 21.68
N ASN A 20 -55.53 -9.73 22.66
CA ASN A 20 -55.51 -11.07 23.22
C ASN A 20 -55.90 -12.10 22.14
N ALA A 21 -55.05 -13.10 21.90
CA ALA A 21 -55.44 -14.32 21.21
C ALA A 21 -55.46 -15.47 22.23
N ARG A 22 -56.67 -16.00 22.43
CA ARG A 22 -57.07 -17.07 23.34
C ARG A 22 -56.15 -18.29 23.30
N GLN A 23 -55.65 -18.68 24.47
CA GLN A 23 -55.29 -20.06 24.77
C GLN A 23 -56.57 -20.85 25.07
N SER A 24 -56.90 -21.82 24.20
CA SER A 24 -57.83 -22.90 24.53
C SER A 24 -57.02 -24.08 25.05
N THR A 25 -57.01 -24.22 26.37
CA THR A 25 -56.63 -25.40 27.14
C THR A 25 -57.59 -26.57 26.86
N VAL A 26 -57.07 -27.69 26.36
CA VAL A 26 -57.65 -29.02 26.57
C VAL A 26 -56.72 -29.76 27.51
N SER A 27 -57.12 -29.81 28.78
CA SER A 27 -56.50 -30.59 29.83
C SER A 27 -57.00 -32.03 29.77
N SER A 28 -56.11 -32.98 29.49
CA SER A 28 -56.32 -34.39 29.87
C SER A 28 -55.47 -34.69 31.10
N VAL A 29 -56.16 -35.09 32.17
CA VAL A 29 -55.60 -35.55 33.43
C VAL A 29 -55.11 -36.98 33.22
N THR A 30 -53.83 -37.27 33.46
CA THR A 30 -53.37 -38.59 33.92
C THR A 30 -52.17 -38.44 34.86
N ASN A 31 -52.15 -39.36 35.84
CA ASN A 31 -51.37 -39.33 37.07
C ASN A 31 -49.86 -39.53 36.88
N GLY A 32 -49.09 -38.84 37.73
CA GLY A 32 -47.92 -39.38 38.46
C GLY A 32 -46.84 -40.16 37.69
N ARG A 33 -45.82 -39.45 37.21
CA ARG A 33 -44.36 -39.75 37.38
C ARG A 33 -43.55 -38.71 36.59
N SER A 34 -42.64 -38.02 37.27
CA SER A 34 -41.70 -37.08 36.65
C SER A 34 -40.65 -37.84 35.82
N LEU A 35 -40.79 -37.80 34.49
CA LEU A 35 -39.74 -38.18 33.54
C LEU A 35 -38.97 -36.92 33.10
N PRO A 36 -37.63 -36.99 32.97
CA PRO A 36 -36.81 -35.84 32.57
C PRO A 36 -37.14 -35.39 31.14
N LEU A 37 -37.16 -34.07 30.94
CA LEU A 37 -37.44 -33.40 29.66
C LEU A 37 -36.54 -33.95 28.52
N PRO A 38 -37.10 -34.24 27.34
CA PRO A 38 -36.34 -34.78 26.23
C PRO A 38 -35.37 -33.74 25.65
N ARG A 39 -34.18 -34.21 25.25
CA ARG A 39 -33.27 -33.50 24.36
C ARG A 39 -34.05 -33.08 23.11
N HIS A 40 -34.05 -31.80 22.78
CA HIS A 40 -34.43 -31.36 21.43
C HIS A 40 -33.39 -31.87 20.43
N GLU A 41 -33.66 -33.05 19.89
CA GLU A 41 -33.22 -33.45 18.56
C GLU A 41 -34.15 -32.74 17.55
N THR A 42 -33.57 -31.93 16.66
CA THR A 42 -34.31 -31.28 15.58
C THR A 42 -34.06 -32.01 14.26
N TYR A 43 -35.17 -32.41 13.65
CA TYR A 43 -35.33 -33.17 12.43
C TYR A 43 -34.72 -32.49 11.20
N VAL A 44 -34.11 -33.27 10.30
CA VAL A 44 -33.74 -32.83 8.94
C VAL A 44 -34.79 -33.36 7.98
N VAL A 45 -35.54 -32.46 7.35
CA VAL A 45 -36.41 -32.76 6.20
C VAL A 45 -35.52 -32.97 4.98
N HIS A 46 -35.54 -34.18 4.41
CA HIS A 46 -34.94 -34.44 3.11
C HIS A 46 -35.79 -33.80 2.01
N HIS A 47 -35.28 -32.76 1.36
CA HIS A 47 -35.75 -32.39 0.03
C HIS A 47 -34.94 -33.16 -1.02
N ASN A 48 -35.67 -33.91 -1.86
CA ASN A 48 -35.14 -34.64 -3.00
C ASN A 48 -34.36 -33.71 -3.93
N LEU A 49 -33.10 -34.06 -4.17
CA LEU A 49 -32.20 -33.40 -5.10
C LEU A 49 -32.56 -33.85 -6.53
N SER A 50 -33.46 -33.14 -7.21
CA SER A 50 -33.66 -33.34 -8.64
C SER A 50 -32.75 -32.42 -9.46
N SER A 51 -31.74 -33.03 -10.06
CA SER A 51 -31.21 -32.77 -11.41
C SER A 51 -30.98 -31.32 -11.84
N SER A 52 -29.75 -30.84 -11.65
CA SER A 52 -28.95 -30.25 -12.75
C SER A 52 -27.54 -29.95 -12.22
N LEU A 53 -26.61 -30.85 -12.55
CA LEU A 53 -25.18 -30.57 -12.50
C LEU A 53 -24.87 -29.61 -13.65
N ASP A 54 -24.55 -28.34 -13.35
CA ASP A 54 -23.42 -27.69 -14.01
C ASP A 54 -22.98 -26.41 -13.28
N SER A 55 -21.94 -26.53 -12.47
CA SER A 55 -21.03 -25.43 -12.15
C SER A 55 -19.86 -26.03 -11.38
N SER A 56 -18.86 -26.45 -12.14
CA SER A 56 -17.54 -26.84 -11.66
C SER A 56 -16.83 -25.64 -11.02
N LEU A 57 -17.22 -25.28 -9.79
CA LEU A 57 -16.49 -24.39 -8.91
C LEU A 57 -15.85 -25.24 -7.80
N TRP A 58 -14.67 -25.79 -8.07
CA TRP A 58 -13.92 -26.56 -7.09
C TRP A 58 -13.30 -25.63 -6.03
N ILE A 59 -13.61 -25.87 -4.75
CA ILE A 59 -12.94 -25.24 -3.60
C ILE A 59 -12.15 -26.32 -2.86
N ALA A 60 -10.82 -26.27 -2.95
CA ALA A 60 -9.92 -27.06 -2.12
C ALA A 60 -9.48 -26.27 -0.89
N ILE A 61 -9.74 -26.79 0.33
CA ILE A 61 -9.28 -26.18 1.59
C ILE A 61 -8.18 -27.07 2.18
N LYS A 62 -6.96 -26.52 2.25
CA LYS A 62 -5.86 -27.14 2.98
C LYS A 62 -6.11 -27.01 4.48
N ASN A 63 -6.19 -28.16 5.13
CA ASN A 63 -6.52 -28.37 6.52
C ASN A 63 -5.53 -27.66 7.47
N ARG A 64 -5.90 -26.48 8.01
CA ARG A 64 -5.27 -25.97 9.25
C ARG A 64 -6.12 -26.47 10.41
N ARG A 65 -5.49 -27.23 11.30
CA ARG A 65 -6.09 -27.92 12.45
C ARG A 65 -7.24 -27.10 13.07
N LYS A 66 -8.43 -27.70 13.08
CA LYS A 66 -9.66 -27.21 13.73
C LYS A 66 -9.36 -26.83 15.17
N TYR A 67 -9.49 -25.54 15.49
CA TYR A 67 -9.84 -25.12 16.83
C TYR A 67 -11.34 -24.83 16.83
N THR A 68 -12.13 -25.77 17.34
CA THR A 68 -13.54 -25.55 17.67
C THR A 68 -13.58 -25.01 19.09
N PRO A 69 -13.81 -23.70 19.31
CA PRO A 69 -14.00 -23.21 20.66
C PRO A 69 -15.28 -23.82 21.23
N LYS A 70 -15.20 -24.36 22.46
CA LYS A 70 -16.32 -24.97 23.18
C LYS A 70 -17.45 -23.97 23.53
N THR A 71 -17.27 -22.67 23.24
CA THR A 71 -18.17 -21.58 23.62
C THR A 71 -18.22 -20.49 22.55
N ASN A 72 -19.42 -19.95 22.26
CA ASN A 72 -19.63 -18.85 21.30
C ASN A 72 -19.31 -17.45 21.89
N ARG A 73 -18.46 -17.39 22.92
CA ARG A 73 -18.08 -16.12 23.56
C ARG A 73 -16.87 -15.55 22.83
N ILE A 74 -17.05 -14.40 22.20
CA ILE A 74 -15.99 -13.66 21.52
C ILE A 74 -15.25 -12.83 22.57
N LYS A 75 -13.91 -12.93 22.57
CA LYS A 75 -13.03 -12.07 23.36
C LYS A 75 -11.92 -11.58 22.44
N THR A 76 -11.99 -10.31 22.05
CA THR A 76 -11.02 -9.62 21.22
C THR A 76 -10.03 -8.78 22.03
N THR A 77 -10.30 -8.55 23.32
CA THR A 77 -9.37 -7.88 24.25
C THR A 77 -8.06 -8.64 24.38
N ARG A 78 -6.92 -7.96 24.20
CA ARG A 78 -5.60 -8.59 24.23
C ARG A 78 -4.91 -8.50 25.59
N TYR A 79 -5.32 -7.54 26.41
CA TYR A 79 -4.66 -7.22 27.67
C TYR A 79 -5.59 -7.43 28.85
N ASN A 80 -5.01 -7.89 29.96
CA ASN A 80 -5.53 -7.73 31.31
C ASN A 80 -4.76 -6.59 32.00
N ILE A 81 -5.28 -6.04 33.09
CA ILE A 81 -4.69 -4.88 33.82
C ILE A 81 -3.20 -5.10 34.11
N ILE A 82 -2.82 -6.32 34.52
CA ILE A 82 -1.44 -6.68 34.87
C ILE A 82 -0.60 -7.01 33.63
N THR A 83 -1.21 -7.62 32.60
CA THR A 83 -0.47 -8.00 31.39
C THR A 83 -0.33 -6.86 30.40
N PHE A 84 -1.03 -5.73 30.61
CA PHE A 84 -1.01 -4.59 29.71
C PHE A 84 0.42 -4.08 29.54
N LEU A 85 1.06 -3.64 30.62
CA LEU A 85 2.39 -3.04 30.55
C LEU A 85 3.46 -3.96 29.93
N PRO A 86 3.71 -5.20 30.43
CA PRO A 86 4.79 -6.03 29.90
C PRO A 86 4.54 -6.48 28.46
N LYS A 87 3.29 -6.82 28.12
CA LYS A 87 2.96 -7.31 26.77
C LYS A 87 2.89 -6.19 25.76
N ASN A 88 2.35 -5.02 26.14
CA ASN A 88 2.29 -3.85 25.28
C ASN A 88 3.71 -3.34 24.98
N LEU A 89 4.59 -3.27 25.98
CA LEU A 89 5.99 -2.88 25.77
C LEU A 89 6.70 -3.85 24.81
N PHE A 90 6.51 -5.16 25.00
CA PHE A 90 7.07 -6.17 24.10
C PHE A 90 6.56 -6.02 22.65
N GLU A 91 5.25 -5.82 22.46
CA GLU A 91 4.67 -5.57 21.13
C GLU A 91 5.19 -4.27 20.50
N GLN A 92 5.40 -3.22 21.30
CA GLN A 92 5.97 -1.97 20.82
C GLN A 92 7.44 -2.11 20.39
N PHE A 93 8.28 -2.84 21.13
CA PHE A 93 9.68 -3.08 20.74
C PHE A 93 9.84 -4.07 19.58
N HIS A 94 8.80 -4.81 19.20
CA HIS A 94 8.81 -5.60 17.97
C HIS A 94 8.72 -4.74 16.70
N ARG A 95 8.40 -3.45 16.83
CA ARG A 95 8.42 -2.50 15.72
C ARG A 95 9.84 -2.01 15.47
N VAL A 96 10.32 -2.16 14.24
CA VAL A 96 11.68 -1.78 13.81
C VAL A 96 12.02 -0.33 14.15
N ALA A 97 11.05 0.60 14.07
CA ALA A 97 11.25 2.00 14.44
C ALA A 97 11.64 2.20 15.92
N ASN A 98 11.02 1.46 16.85
CA ASN A 98 11.34 1.58 18.27
C ASN A 98 12.70 0.96 18.60
N VAL A 99 13.07 -0.12 17.89
CA VAL A 99 14.41 -0.71 17.95
C VAL A 99 15.46 0.29 17.46
N TYR A 100 15.19 0.99 16.35
CA TYR A 100 16.07 2.02 15.81
C TYR A 100 16.35 3.14 16.82
N PHE A 101 15.32 3.70 17.45
CA PHE A 101 15.50 4.74 18.48
C PHE A 101 16.24 4.21 19.71
N ALA A 102 16.00 2.97 20.12
CA ALA A 102 16.74 2.35 21.22
C ALA A 102 18.24 2.19 20.90
N ILE A 103 18.58 1.81 19.66
CA ILE A 103 19.98 1.74 19.18
C ILE A 103 20.61 3.14 19.18
N LEU A 104 19.90 4.17 18.70
CA LEU A 104 20.40 5.55 18.72
C LEU A 104 20.68 6.05 20.15
N ILE A 105 19.81 5.75 21.10
CA ILE A 105 20.02 6.07 22.51
C ILE A 105 21.26 5.34 23.04
N GLY A 106 21.42 4.07 22.71
CA GLY A 106 22.60 3.27 23.08
C GLY A 106 23.90 3.80 22.46
N LEU A 107 23.87 4.26 21.21
CA LEU A 107 25.02 4.86 20.54
C LEU A 107 25.41 6.21 21.15
N ASN A 108 24.45 7.06 21.52
CA ASN A 108 24.72 8.34 22.20
C ASN A 108 25.25 8.17 23.65
N TRP A 109 25.18 6.96 24.21
CA TRP A 109 25.87 6.64 25.47
C TRP A 109 27.36 6.40 25.29
N VAL A 110 27.82 6.11 24.07
CA VAL A 110 29.24 6.00 23.73
C VAL A 110 29.85 7.42 23.70
N PRO A 111 30.83 7.75 24.56
CA PRO A 111 31.36 9.11 24.70
C PRO A 111 31.92 9.73 23.40
N ILE A 112 32.38 8.88 22.49
CA ILE A 112 32.98 9.27 21.21
C ILE A 112 31.91 9.72 20.21
N ILE A 113 30.67 9.21 20.33
CA ILE A 113 29.56 9.45 19.40
C ILE A 113 28.55 10.37 20.10
N ASN A 114 28.96 11.59 20.43
CA ASN A 114 28.10 12.55 21.13
C ASN A 114 27.30 13.41 20.14
N ALA A 115 26.38 12.78 19.40
CA ALA A 115 25.58 13.45 18.38
C ALA A 115 24.43 14.29 18.97
N ILE A 116 23.81 13.82 20.06
CA ILE A 116 22.71 14.48 20.77
C ILE A 116 22.95 14.34 22.28
N SER A 117 22.63 15.38 23.06
CA SER A 117 22.80 15.31 24.52
C SER A 117 22.06 14.11 25.12
N ARG A 118 22.76 13.39 26.01
CA ARG A 118 22.36 12.08 26.54
C ARG A 118 20.92 12.04 27.09
N ASN A 119 20.46 13.15 27.67
CA ASN A 119 19.11 13.28 28.23
C ASN A 119 18.04 13.53 27.16
N VAL A 120 18.39 14.26 26.09
CA VAL A 120 17.45 14.63 25.02
C VAL A 120 17.17 13.43 24.10
N ALA A 121 18.14 12.52 23.94
CA ALA A 121 18.00 11.31 23.12
C ALA A 121 16.82 10.40 23.55
N PHE A 122 16.43 10.40 24.84
CA PHE A 122 15.31 9.59 25.35
C PHE A 122 13.93 10.16 25.06
N ILE A 123 13.83 11.47 24.77
CA ILE A 123 12.55 12.17 24.64
C ILE A 123 11.69 11.56 23.52
N PRO A 124 12.19 11.37 22.28
CA PRO A 124 11.35 10.86 21.18
C PRO A 124 10.80 9.47 21.46
N LEU A 125 11.65 8.54 21.97
CA LEU A 125 11.22 7.18 22.28
C LEU A 125 10.18 7.17 23.40
N THR A 126 10.40 7.94 24.47
CA THR A 126 9.47 7.98 25.61
C THR A 126 8.10 8.53 25.19
N VAL A 127 8.08 9.61 24.39
CA VAL A 127 6.84 10.21 23.88
C VAL A 127 6.09 9.24 22.96
N ILE A 128 6.79 8.58 22.03
CA ILE A 128 6.17 7.62 21.11
C ILE A 128 5.61 6.42 21.87
N LEU A 129 6.37 5.83 22.81
CA LEU A 129 5.93 4.66 23.56
C LEU A 129 4.73 4.97 24.44
N THR A 130 4.71 6.15 25.07
CA THR A 130 3.59 6.58 25.93
C THR A 130 2.32 6.87 25.15
N ILE A 131 2.39 7.63 24.05
CA ILE A 131 1.21 7.90 23.21
C ILE A 131 0.66 6.60 22.64
N THR A 132 1.53 5.70 22.17
CA THR A 132 1.12 4.41 21.60
C THR A 132 0.47 3.52 22.67
N ALA A 133 1.01 3.48 23.89
CA ALA A 133 0.43 2.73 24.99
C ALA A 133 -0.97 3.26 25.36
N ILE A 134 -1.13 4.58 25.47
CA ILE A 134 -2.43 5.20 25.77
C ILE A 134 -3.46 4.86 24.69
N LYS A 135 -3.07 4.99 23.42
CA LYS A 135 -3.93 4.62 22.29
C LYS A 135 -4.35 3.14 22.37
N ASP A 136 -3.40 2.24 22.56
CA ASP A 136 -3.67 0.80 22.62
C ASP A 136 -4.59 0.46 23.81
N LEU A 137 -4.43 1.14 24.95
CA LEU A 137 -5.31 0.98 26.11
C LEU A 137 -6.74 1.43 25.80
N VAL A 138 -6.92 2.61 25.20
CA VAL A 138 -8.24 3.13 24.83
C VAL A 138 -8.92 2.20 23.82
N GLU A 139 -8.18 1.71 22.83
CA GLU A 139 -8.69 0.73 21.86
C GLU A 139 -9.09 -0.59 22.52
N ASP A 140 -8.29 -1.13 23.43
CA ASP A 140 -8.61 -2.40 24.11
C ASP A 140 -9.80 -2.23 25.06
N LEU A 141 -9.96 -1.07 25.71
CA LEU A 141 -11.16 -0.73 26.50
C LEU A 141 -12.42 -0.61 25.63
N LYS A 142 -12.30 -0.03 24.42
CA LYS A 142 -13.39 0.04 23.45
C LYS A 142 -13.77 -1.36 22.97
N ARG A 143 -12.78 -2.23 22.68
CA ARG A 143 -13.00 -3.64 22.34
C ARG A 143 -13.69 -4.39 23.46
N TRP A 144 -13.30 -4.19 24.71
CA TRP A 144 -13.97 -4.80 25.86
C TRP A 144 -15.46 -4.44 25.94
N ARG A 145 -15.80 -3.15 25.74
CA ARG A 145 -17.21 -2.69 25.70
C ARG A 145 -17.96 -3.30 24.51
N SER A 146 -17.33 -3.37 23.35
CA SER A 146 -17.90 -3.96 22.13
C SER A 146 -18.16 -5.46 22.32
N ASP A 147 -17.18 -6.22 22.80
CA ASP A 147 -17.30 -7.65 23.09
C ASP A 147 -18.45 -7.90 24.08
N ALA A 148 -18.61 -7.04 25.09
CA ALA A 148 -19.69 -7.14 26.05
C ALA A 148 -21.08 -6.91 25.43
N GLN A 149 -21.19 -6.10 24.37
CA GLN A 149 -22.42 -5.90 23.61
C GLN A 149 -22.67 -7.05 22.63
N THR A 150 -21.67 -7.46 21.85
CA THR A 150 -21.79 -8.54 20.85
C THR A 150 -22.10 -9.88 21.51
N ASN A 151 -21.49 -10.20 22.65
CA ASN A 151 -21.79 -11.45 23.37
C ASN A 151 -23.22 -11.50 23.95
N LYS A 152 -23.94 -10.38 23.98
CA LYS A 152 -25.36 -10.32 24.39
C LYS A 152 -26.32 -10.43 23.21
N GLN A 153 -25.83 -10.42 21.97
CA GLN A 153 -26.65 -10.52 20.77
C GLN A 153 -26.96 -11.98 20.43
N ILE A 154 -28.16 -12.23 19.93
CA ILE A 154 -28.55 -13.53 19.38
C ILE A 154 -27.88 -13.65 18.01
N ALA A 155 -27.16 -14.76 17.77
CA ALA A 155 -26.42 -14.99 16.53
C ALA A 155 -26.89 -16.27 15.83
N GLU A 156 -27.09 -16.18 14.52
CA GLU A 156 -27.37 -17.33 13.66
C GLU A 156 -26.07 -18.03 13.24
N VAL A 157 -26.10 -19.36 13.11
CA VAL A 157 -24.91 -20.17 12.82
C VAL A 157 -24.60 -20.14 11.32
N TYR A 158 -23.47 -19.52 10.97
CA TYR A 158 -23.03 -19.36 9.58
C TYR A 158 -22.26 -20.58 9.05
N ASN A 159 -22.64 -21.09 7.87
CA ASN A 159 -21.88 -22.10 7.12
C ASN A 159 -21.02 -21.44 6.02
N LYS A 160 -19.79 -21.91 5.86
CA LYS A 160 -18.63 -21.12 5.39
C LYS A 160 -18.19 -21.50 3.97
N SER A 161 -18.59 -20.71 2.98
CA SER A 161 -17.87 -20.55 1.71
C SER A 161 -17.65 -19.06 1.43
N GLN A 162 -16.47 -18.70 0.89
CA GLN A 162 -15.80 -17.38 0.95
C GLN A 162 -16.64 -16.12 0.69
N ARG A 163 -16.24 -15.02 1.36
CA ARG A 163 -16.97 -13.74 1.51
C ARG A 163 -16.39 -12.59 0.68
N ASN A 164 -17.16 -12.14 -0.30
CA ASN A 164 -17.39 -10.73 -0.57
C ASN A 164 -18.88 -10.50 -0.27
N THR A 165 -19.20 -9.46 0.48
CA THR A 165 -20.55 -9.25 1.00
C THR A 165 -21.17 -8.05 0.34
N ILE A 166 -22.33 -8.25 -0.25
CA ILE A 166 -23.07 -7.23 -0.99
C ILE A 166 -24.46 -7.18 -0.38
N GLY A 167 -24.94 -5.97 -0.17
CA GLY A 167 -26.26 -5.72 0.39
C GLY A 167 -26.91 -4.51 -0.26
N ASP A 168 -28.23 -4.53 -0.30
CA ASP A 168 -29.07 -3.48 -0.87
C ASP A 168 -29.95 -2.80 0.19
N GLY A 169 -30.02 -3.36 1.41
CA GLY A 169 -30.88 -2.89 2.50
C GLY A 169 -30.18 -2.63 3.84
N ALA A 170 -30.95 -2.11 4.80
CA ALA A 170 -30.47 -1.77 6.15
C ALA A 170 -29.93 -2.99 6.94
N ASN A 171 -30.43 -4.18 6.62
CA ASN A 171 -30.06 -5.44 7.27
C ASN A 171 -28.61 -5.87 6.93
N ASP A 172 -28.10 -5.41 5.79
CA ASP A 172 -26.76 -5.75 5.32
C ASP A 172 -25.69 -4.76 5.78
N VAL A 173 -26.09 -3.64 6.40
CA VAL A 173 -25.16 -2.59 6.87
C VAL A 173 -24.12 -3.17 7.84
N GLY A 174 -24.53 -4.07 8.73
CA GLY A 174 -23.61 -4.75 9.64
C GLY A 174 -22.61 -5.63 8.90
N MET A 175 -23.06 -6.34 7.86
CA MET A 175 -22.22 -7.19 7.03
C MET A 175 -21.24 -6.38 6.17
N ILE A 176 -21.70 -5.26 5.59
CA ILE A 176 -20.90 -4.35 4.76
C ILE A 176 -19.78 -3.71 5.59
N ARG A 177 -20.08 -3.26 6.81
CA ARG A 177 -19.09 -2.62 7.71
C ARG A 177 -18.02 -3.58 8.26
N GLU A 178 -18.34 -4.86 8.37
CA GLU A 178 -17.40 -5.89 8.84
C GLU A 178 -16.52 -6.44 7.71
N SER A 179 -16.77 -6.03 6.46
CA SER A 179 -16.01 -6.49 5.30
C SER A 179 -14.74 -5.67 5.09
N HIS A 180 -13.73 -6.26 4.44
CA HIS A 180 -12.49 -5.52 4.10
C HIS A 180 -12.70 -4.41 3.06
N CYS A 181 -13.76 -4.53 2.26
CA CYS A 181 -14.16 -3.57 1.25
C CYS A 181 -15.66 -3.75 1.04
N GLY A 182 -16.45 -2.79 1.51
CA GLY A 182 -17.90 -2.81 1.45
C GLY A 182 -18.41 -2.26 0.13
N VAL A 183 -19.12 -3.06 -0.66
CA VAL A 183 -19.80 -2.59 -1.88
C VAL A 183 -21.30 -2.64 -1.67
N ALA A 184 -21.95 -1.48 -1.76
CA ALA A 184 -23.38 -1.32 -1.63
C ALA A 184 -24.03 -1.19 -3.01
N VAL A 185 -25.20 -1.80 -3.18
CA VAL A 185 -26.02 -1.63 -4.40
C VAL A 185 -27.14 -0.64 -4.10
N TYR A 186 -27.43 0.29 -5.01
CA TYR A 186 -28.60 1.16 -4.89
C TYR A 186 -29.89 0.32 -5.00
N GLY A 187 -30.50 0.05 -3.85
CA GLY A 187 -31.78 -0.65 -3.73
C GLY A 187 -32.98 0.29 -3.62
N ARG A 188 -34.19 -0.27 -3.78
CA ARG A 188 -35.45 0.45 -3.51
C ARG A 188 -35.73 0.63 -2.01
N GLU A 189 -35.05 -0.12 -1.15
CA GLU A 189 -35.27 -0.16 0.31
C GLU A 189 -34.53 0.93 1.11
N GLY A 190 -33.85 1.85 0.42
CA GLY A 190 -33.29 3.08 1.00
C GLY A 190 -31.77 3.18 0.93
N SER A 191 -31.25 4.38 1.11
CA SER A 191 -29.81 4.72 0.94
C SER A 191 -28.91 4.29 2.12
N GLN A 192 -29.41 3.45 3.03
CA GLN A 192 -28.67 3.09 4.25
C GLN A 192 -27.48 2.17 3.98
N ALA A 193 -27.63 1.18 3.10
CA ALA A 193 -26.52 0.33 2.66
C ALA A 193 -25.44 1.15 1.92
N VAL A 194 -25.87 2.08 1.05
CA VAL A 194 -24.99 3.00 0.31
C VAL A 194 -24.19 3.90 1.25
N ALA A 195 -24.82 4.44 2.29
CA ALA A 195 -24.14 5.25 3.29
C ALA A 195 -23.17 4.43 4.17
N ALA A 196 -23.29 3.11 4.17
CA ALA A 196 -22.44 2.21 4.95
C ALA A 196 -21.31 1.56 4.15
N GLY A 197 -21.38 1.53 2.82
CA GLY A 197 -20.36 0.94 1.94
C GLY A 197 -19.27 1.92 1.54
N ASP A 198 -18.08 1.39 1.22
CA ASP A 198 -16.95 2.17 0.67
C ASP A 198 -17.19 2.55 -0.79
N PHE A 199 -17.88 1.67 -1.52
CA PHE A 199 -18.29 1.89 -2.91
C PHE A 199 -19.79 1.69 -3.05
N ALA A 200 -20.43 2.53 -3.87
CA ALA A 200 -21.83 2.41 -4.23
C ALA A 200 -21.95 2.12 -5.74
N VAL A 201 -22.75 1.13 -6.11
CA VAL A 201 -23.02 0.76 -7.51
C VAL A 201 -24.51 0.71 -7.77
N ASP A 202 -24.95 1.18 -8.93
CA ASP A 202 -26.38 1.23 -9.26
C ASP A 202 -26.96 -0.16 -9.55
N ARG A 203 -26.16 -1.04 -10.17
CA ARG A 203 -26.54 -2.39 -10.58
C ARG A 203 -25.42 -3.37 -10.30
N PHE A 204 -25.78 -4.62 -10.04
CA PHE A 204 -24.81 -5.69 -9.79
C PHE A 204 -23.85 -5.92 -10.98
N GLU A 205 -24.29 -5.65 -12.21
CA GLU A 205 -23.43 -5.75 -13.41
C GLU A 205 -22.19 -4.83 -13.34
N CYS A 206 -22.33 -3.65 -12.73
CA CYS A 206 -21.24 -2.68 -12.57
C CYS A 206 -20.10 -3.23 -11.69
N LEU A 207 -20.40 -4.19 -10.81
CA LEU A 207 -19.41 -4.83 -9.95
C LEU A 207 -18.33 -5.56 -10.76
N ARG A 208 -18.71 -6.17 -11.89
CA ARG A 208 -17.77 -6.86 -12.78
C ARG A 208 -16.66 -5.93 -13.24
N ARG A 209 -17.01 -4.71 -13.65
CA ARG A 209 -16.05 -3.68 -14.09
C ARG A 209 -15.29 -3.07 -12.93
N LEU A 210 -15.95 -2.82 -11.80
CA LEU A 210 -15.31 -2.28 -10.60
C LEU A 210 -14.18 -3.19 -10.11
N LEU A 211 -14.42 -4.50 -9.98
CA LEU A 211 -13.42 -5.44 -9.47
C LEU A 211 -12.35 -5.78 -10.51
N LEU A 212 -12.73 -6.22 -11.70
CA LEU A 212 -11.78 -6.75 -12.70
C LEU A 212 -10.91 -5.67 -13.33
N VAL A 213 -11.44 -4.46 -13.50
CA VAL A 213 -10.71 -3.34 -14.12
C VAL A 213 -10.11 -2.44 -13.05
N HIS A 214 -10.97 -1.76 -12.27
CA HIS A 214 -10.50 -0.74 -11.34
C HIS A 214 -9.75 -1.34 -10.13
N GLY A 215 -10.22 -2.46 -9.59
CA GLY A 215 -9.53 -3.18 -8.51
C GLY A 215 -8.15 -3.70 -8.93
N ALA A 216 -8.04 -4.29 -10.13
CA ALA A 216 -6.77 -4.78 -10.66
C ALA A 216 -5.76 -3.64 -10.93
N TRP A 217 -6.23 -2.54 -11.51
CA TRP A 217 -5.41 -1.35 -11.73
C TRP A 217 -4.96 -0.73 -10.42
N CYS A 218 -5.88 -0.51 -9.47
CA CYS A 218 -5.57 0.05 -8.16
C CYS A 218 -4.48 -0.76 -7.45
N PHE A 219 -4.64 -2.08 -7.36
CA PHE A 219 -3.65 -2.95 -6.72
C PHE A 219 -2.26 -2.87 -7.38
N THR A 220 -2.20 -2.94 -8.72
CA THR A 220 -0.92 -2.93 -9.43
C THR A 220 -0.23 -1.57 -9.30
N ARG A 221 -0.96 -0.48 -9.51
CA ARG A 221 -0.48 0.90 -9.42
C ARG A 221 0.06 1.23 -8.03
N THR A 222 -0.69 0.92 -6.99
CA THR A 222 -0.26 1.17 -5.60
C THR A 222 0.96 0.33 -5.25
N SER A 223 1.01 -0.92 -5.69
CA SER A 223 2.17 -1.80 -5.43
C SER A 223 3.45 -1.25 -6.05
N GLU A 224 3.37 -0.80 -7.30
CA GLU A 224 4.52 -0.27 -8.01
C GLU A 224 4.97 1.09 -7.48
N LEU A 225 4.03 1.98 -7.15
CA LEU A 225 4.32 3.24 -6.49
C LEU A 225 5.15 3.00 -5.21
N ILE A 226 4.70 2.08 -4.37
CA ILE A 226 5.41 1.72 -3.13
C ILE A 226 6.83 1.23 -3.45
N LEU A 227 6.98 0.29 -4.39
CA LEU A 227 8.29 -0.27 -4.75
C LEU A 227 9.24 0.80 -5.29
N TYR A 228 8.76 1.72 -6.15
CA TYR A 228 9.58 2.81 -6.68
C TYR A 228 9.97 3.81 -5.61
N THR A 229 9.03 4.24 -4.76
CA THR A 229 9.33 5.20 -3.70
C THR A 229 10.38 4.64 -2.73
N PHE A 230 10.31 3.35 -2.39
CA PHE A 230 11.33 2.72 -1.56
C PHE A 230 12.68 2.61 -2.26
N MET A 231 12.71 2.12 -3.51
CA MET A 231 13.95 2.01 -4.28
C MET A 231 14.64 3.37 -4.43
N HIS A 232 13.86 4.40 -4.77
CA HIS A 232 14.34 5.75 -5.00
C HIS A 232 14.94 6.37 -3.74
N ASN A 233 14.19 6.39 -2.64
CA ASN A 233 14.67 6.92 -1.37
C ASN A 233 15.87 6.12 -0.84
N CYS A 234 15.89 4.80 -1.06
CA CYS A 234 17.02 3.95 -0.72
C CYS A 234 18.28 4.36 -1.50
N SER A 235 18.20 4.52 -2.82
CA SER A 235 19.33 4.92 -3.66
C SER A 235 19.93 6.27 -3.20
N TYR A 236 19.06 7.22 -2.87
CA TYR A 236 19.45 8.53 -2.37
C TYR A 236 20.24 8.45 -1.05
N VAL A 237 19.71 7.70 -0.07
CA VAL A 237 20.35 7.53 1.24
C VAL A 237 21.71 6.83 1.11
N PHE A 238 21.82 5.83 0.24
CA PHE A 238 23.08 5.10 0.04
C PHE A 238 24.18 5.97 -0.58
N VAL A 239 23.86 6.89 -1.49
CA VAL A 239 24.84 7.84 -2.04
C VAL A 239 25.48 8.69 -0.93
N ILE A 240 24.66 9.22 0.00
CA ILE A 240 25.17 9.99 1.14
C ILE A 240 25.98 9.09 2.06
N PHE A 241 25.50 7.88 2.32
CA PHE A 241 26.20 6.91 3.15
C PHE A 241 27.60 6.59 2.63
N TYR A 242 27.75 6.34 1.31
CA TYR A 242 29.06 6.07 0.72
C TYR A 242 30.03 7.23 0.93
N HIS A 243 29.57 8.47 0.79
CA HIS A 243 30.42 9.64 1.07
C HIS A 243 30.92 9.70 2.52
N GLN A 244 30.10 9.30 3.50
CA GLN A 244 30.52 9.29 4.91
C GLN A 244 31.69 8.33 5.17
N LEU A 245 31.81 7.24 4.39
CA LEU A 245 32.93 6.31 4.48
C LEU A 245 34.26 6.97 4.12
N PHE A 246 34.26 7.90 3.15
CA PHE A 246 35.48 8.57 2.68
C PHE A 246 35.82 9.83 3.49
N ASN A 247 34.85 10.45 4.15
CA ASN A 247 35.06 11.66 4.95
C ASN A 247 35.25 11.39 6.45
N GLY A 248 35.64 10.16 6.81
CA GLY A 248 35.95 9.77 8.19
C GLY A 248 34.75 9.87 9.14
N PHE A 249 33.52 9.72 8.64
CA PHE A 249 32.27 9.88 9.40
C PHE A 249 32.11 11.25 10.09
N SER A 250 32.72 12.30 9.54
CA SER A 250 32.60 13.68 10.05
C SER A 250 31.19 14.26 9.97
N GLY A 251 30.27 13.63 9.21
CA GLY A 251 28.91 14.14 8.99
C GLY A 251 28.84 15.24 7.92
N ALA A 252 29.93 15.52 7.21
CA ALA A 252 29.96 16.49 6.12
C ALA A 252 29.06 16.03 4.96
N ALA A 253 28.16 16.91 4.51
CA ALA A 253 27.24 16.61 3.42
C ALA A 253 27.92 16.78 2.06
N THR A 254 27.73 15.81 1.16
CA THR A 254 28.19 15.91 -0.25
C THR A 254 27.36 16.89 -1.05
N LEU A 255 26.07 16.96 -0.71
CA LEU A 255 25.06 17.78 -1.37
C LEU A 255 24.63 18.89 -0.43
N HIS A 256 24.39 20.07 -0.99
CA HIS A 256 23.84 21.17 -0.21
C HIS A 256 22.45 20.80 0.34
N SER A 257 22.14 21.24 1.58
CA SER A 257 20.97 20.80 2.34
C SER A 257 19.62 21.01 1.63
N LEU A 258 19.50 22.02 0.77
CA LEU A 258 18.29 22.23 -0.04
C LEU A 258 18.12 21.16 -1.12
N TYR A 259 19.21 20.70 -1.76
CA TYR A 259 19.12 19.57 -2.70
C TYR A 259 18.64 18.31 -1.98
N ILE A 260 19.10 18.10 -0.75
CA ILE A 260 18.67 16.96 0.08
C ILE A 260 17.17 16.98 0.34
N LEU A 261 16.66 18.13 0.75
CA LEU A 261 15.24 18.31 1.06
C LEU A 261 14.35 18.21 -0.19
N LEU A 262 14.76 18.82 -1.29
CA LEU A 262 13.95 18.95 -2.49
C LEU A 262 13.99 17.71 -3.39
N TYR A 263 15.03 16.86 -3.28
CA TYR A 263 15.18 15.68 -4.12
C TYR A 263 13.96 14.76 -4.06
N SER A 264 13.64 14.21 -2.88
CA SER A 264 12.51 13.30 -2.70
C SER A 264 11.14 13.98 -2.72
N SER A 265 11.07 15.32 -2.69
CA SER A 265 9.82 16.07 -2.52
C SER A 265 9.34 16.74 -3.81
N LEU A 266 10.26 17.28 -4.61
CA LEU A 266 9.95 18.19 -5.72
C LEU A 266 10.52 17.69 -7.05
N PHE A 267 11.75 17.16 -7.07
CA PHE A 267 12.44 16.82 -8.32
C PHE A 267 12.08 15.47 -8.92
N THR A 268 11.43 14.58 -8.17
CA THR A 268 11.25 13.18 -8.59
C THR A 268 9.84 12.62 -8.33
N VAL A 269 9.02 13.33 -7.55
CA VAL A 269 7.66 12.87 -7.19
C VAL A 269 6.70 12.89 -8.38
N LEU A 270 6.77 13.92 -9.24
CA LEU A 270 5.82 14.07 -10.35
C LEU A 270 5.86 12.87 -11.33
N PRO A 271 7.02 12.43 -11.83
CA PRO A 271 7.10 11.24 -12.69
C PRO A 271 6.62 9.96 -12.01
N GLN A 272 6.97 9.77 -10.72
CA GLN A 272 6.57 8.59 -9.95
C GLN A 272 5.04 8.51 -9.79
N CYS A 273 4.41 9.63 -9.45
CA CYS A 273 2.96 9.73 -9.34
C CYS A 273 2.26 9.58 -10.69
N ALA A 274 2.80 10.18 -11.75
CA ALA A 274 2.22 10.06 -13.09
C ALA A 274 2.26 8.61 -13.59
N ALA A 275 3.38 7.91 -13.41
CA ALA A 275 3.47 6.48 -13.72
C ALA A 275 2.47 5.68 -12.88
N ALA A 276 2.39 5.92 -11.57
CA ALA A 276 1.45 5.21 -10.72
C ALA A 276 -0.04 5.49 -11.05
N LEU A 277 -0.41 6.70 -11.44
CA LEU A 277 -1.81 7.05 -11.68
C LEU A 277 -2.30 6.60 -13.05
N PHE A 278 -1.46 6.76 -14.09
CA PHE A 278 -1.87 6.59 -15.47
C PHE A 278 -1.46 5.24 -16.06
N ASP A 279 -0.45 4.55 -15.53
CA ASP A 279 0.00 3.28 -16.12
C ASP A 279 -1.11 2.22 -16.11
N GLN A 280 -1.19 1.49 -17.22
CA GLN A 280 -2.19 0.48 -17.50
C GLN A 280 -1.52 -0.73 -18.14
N HIS A 281 -1.15 -1.67 -17.27
CA HIS A 281 -0.55 -2.94 -17.66
C HIS A 281 -1.45 -3.75 -18.59
N VAL A 282 -2.77 -3.63 -18.40
CA VAL A 282 -3.79 -4.36 -19.17
C VAL A 282 -4.93 -3.39 -19.49
N PRO A 283 -5.34 -3.24 -20.76
CA PRO A 283 -6.47 -2.39 -21.12
C PRO A 283 -7.80 -2.95 -20.60
N ALA A 284 -8.74 -2.06 -20.28
CA ALA A 284 -10.02 -2.42 -19.65
C ALA A 284 -10.84 -3.46 -20.46
N LYS A 285 -10.84 -3.34 -21.79
CA LYS A 285 -11.54 -4.28 -22.69
C LYS A 285 -11.03 -5.71 -22.51
N ARG A 286 -9.71 -5.89 -22.44
CA ARG A 286 -9.07 -7.20 -22.27
C ARG A 286 -9.31 -7.75 -20.87
N ALA A 287 -9.22 -6.91 -19.83
CA ALA A 287 -9.50 -7.32 -18.46
C ALA A 287 -10.95 -7.83 -18.25
N LEU A 288 -11.92 -7.30 -19.02
CA LEU A 288 -13.31 -7.77 -18.98
C LEU A 288 -13.56 -9.05 -19.79
N HIS A 289 -12.80 -9.28 -20.86
CA HIS A 289 -12.91 -10.47 -21.70
C HIS A 289 -12.16 -11.67 -21.11
N GLU A 290 -11.01 -11.43 -20.47
CA GLU A 290 -10.14 -12.45 -19.88
C GLU A 290 -10.10 -12.35 -18.33
N PRO A 291 -11.17 -12.75 -17.61
CA PRO A 291 -11.24 -12.62 -16.15
C PRO A 291 -10.20 -13.47 -15.41
N GLN A 292 -9.59 -14.46 -16.08
CA GLN A 292 -8.52 -15.27 -15.52
C GLN A 292 -7.29 -14.44 -15.12
N LEU A 293 -7.07 -13.30 -15.78
CA LEU A 293 -5.96 -12.41 -15.47
C LEU A 293 -6.05 -11.80 -14.07
N TYR A 294 -7.27 -11.68 -13.53
CA TYR A 294 -7.48 -11.20 -12.15
C TYR A 294 -6.88 -12.14 -11.10
N LYS A 295 -6.67 -13.43 -11.41
CA LYS A 295 -5.97 -14.37 -10.51
C LYS A 295 -4.55 -13.91 -10.17
N TYR A 296 -3.89 -13.19 -11.08
CA TYR A 296 -2.57 -12.62 -10.87
C TYR A 296 -2.57 -11.58 -9.73
N THR A 297 -3.55 -10.68 -9.76
CA THR A 297 -3.82 -9.67 -8.72
C THR A 297 -4.25 -10.32 -7.40
N LEU A 298 -5.14 -11.31 -7.46
CA LEU A 298 -5.65 -12.01 -6.27
C LEU A 298 -4.55 -12.72 -5.48
N HIS A 299 -3.55 -13.28 -6.16
CA HIS A 299 -2.42 -13.97 -5.53
C HIS A 299 -1.28 -13.02 -5.14
N ALA A 300 -1.49 -11.70 -5.24
CA ALA A 300 -0.50 -10.66 -4.95
C ALA A 300 0.85 -10.90 -5.65
N ARG A 301 0.84 -11.44 -6.88
CA ARG A 301 2.08 -11.78 -7.58
C ARG A 301 2.93 -10.56 -7.94
N CYS A 302 2.32 -9.39 -8.13
CA CYS A 302 3.04 -8.12 -8.35
C CYS A 302 3.86 -7.71 -7.12
N TYR A 303 3.31 -7.90 -5.93
CA TYR A 303 3.89 -7.44 -4.66
C TYR A 303 4.18 -8.61 -3.74
N ARG A 304 5.29 -9.29 -4.03
CA ARG A 304 5.86 -10.29 -3.12
C ARG A 304 7.04 -9.68 -2.37
N MET A 305 7.33 -10.17 -1.18
CA MET A 305 8.50 -9.74 -0.40
C MET A 305 9.82 -9.89 -1.18
N TRP A 306 9.91 -10.88 -2.09
CA TRP A 306 11.05 -11.01 -3.00
C TRP A 306 11.19 -9.86 -3.98
N SER A 307 10.09 -9.37 -4.56
CA SER A 307 10.10 -8.21 -5.45
C SER A 307 10.61 -6.96 -4.73
N TYR A 308 10.27 -6.79 -3.45
CA TYR A 308 10.80 -5.70 -2.63
C TYR A 308 12.34 -5.77 -2.53
N TRP A 309 12.90 -6.91 -2.12
CA TRP A 309 14.35 -7.05 -1.98
C TRP A 309 15.11 -6.90 -3.30
N ILE A 310 14.56 -7.38 -4.41
CA ILE A 310 15.17 -7.17 -5.74
C ILE A 310 15.26 -5.66 -6.06
N ASN A 311 14.22 -4.89 -5.77
CA ASN A 311 14.25 -3.43 -5.95
C ASN A 311 15.23 -2.75 -4.99
N ILE A 312 15.39 -3.23 -3.75
CA ILE A 312 16.39 -2.70 -2.82
C ILE A 312 17.82 -2.97 -3.32
N ILE A 313 18.09 -4.17 -3.85
CA ILE A 313 19.39 -4.49 -4.44
C ILE A 313 19.68 -3.61 -5.66
N ASP A 314 18.68 -3.36 -6.50
CA ASP A 314 18.78 -2.44 -7.64
C ASP A 314 19.08 -1.00 -7.18
N ALA A 315 18.46 -0.54 -6.08
CA ALA A 315 18.76 0.77 -5.48
C ALA A 315 20.21 0.88 -4.98
N ILE A 316 20.72 -0.17 -4.33
CA ILE A 316 22.11 -0.24 -3.85
C ILE A 316 23.06 -0.23 -5.05
N TRP A 317 22.75 -0.96 -6.12
CA TRP A 317 23.53 -0.94 -7.36
C TRP A 317 23.58 0.45 -7.98
N GLN A 318 22.42 1.07 -8.24
CA GLN A 318 22.35 2.39 -8.86
C GLN A 318 23.11 3.44 -8.04
N SER A 319 22.92 3.46 -6.72
CA SER A 319 23.64 4.38 -5.82
C SER A 319 25.14 4.14 -5.78
N THR A 320 25.58 2.88 -5.79
CA THR A 320 27.01 2.51 -5.88
C THR A 320 27.60 3.08 -7.17
N VAL A 321 26.98 2.80 -8.32
CA VAL A 321 27.48 3.26 -9.63
C VAL A 321 27.54 4.79 -9.68
N ILE A 322 26.47 5.48 -9.24
CA ILE A 322 26.39 6.94 -9.20
C ILE A 322 27.53 7.55 -8.37
N PHE A 323 27.76 7.02 -7.17
CA PHE A 323 28.78 7.56 -6.28
C PHE A 323 30.20 7.24 -6.79
N PHE A 324 30.50 5.97 -7.07
CA PHE A 324 31.86 5.55 -7.36
C PHE A 324 32.37 6.04 -8.71
N ILE A 325 31.54 6.10 -9.76
CA ILE A 325 31.96 6.65 -11.05
C ILE A 325 32.30 8.13 -10.91
N ALA A 326 31.45 8.91 -10.22
CA ALA A 326 31.76 10.30 -9.92
C ALA A 326 33.03 10.42 -9.07
N TYR A 327 33.20 9.58 -8.05
CA TYR A 327 34.36 9.61 -7.17
C TYR A 327 35.66 9.40 -7.94
N TYR A 328 35.74 8.36 -8.77
CA TYR A 328 36.94 8.09 -9.57
C TYR A 328 37.19 9.14 -10.66
N ALA A 329 36.14 9.74 -11.23
CA ALA A 329 36.28 10.80 -12.23
C ALA A 329 36.85 12.10 -11.64
N TYR A 330 36.53 12.41 -10.38
CA TYR A 330 36.92 13.65 -9.73
C TYR A 330 38.12 13.50 -8.74
N ALA A 331 38.42 12.30 -8.25
CA ALA A 331 39.47 12.06 -7.24
C ALA A 331 40.88 12.48 -7.68
N ASN A 332 41.24 12.28 -8.95
CA ASN A 332 42.60 12.59 -9.45
C ASN A 332 42.74 14.04 -9.95
N ASN A 333 41.63 14.76 -10.05
CA ASN A 333 41.60 16.13 -10.56
C ASN A 333 41.67 17.09 -9.37
N GLY A 334 42.86 17.29 -8.80
CA GLY A 334 43.12 18.12 -7.61
C GLY A 334 42.70 19.60 -7.68
N ASN A 335 42.08 20.03 -8.79
CA ASN A 335 41.59 21.39 -9.04
C ASN A 335 40.06 21.50 -9.04
N ILE A 336 39.32 20.42 -8.84
CA ILE A 336 37.85 20.44 -8.92
C ILE A 336 37.25 20.58 -7.53
N ASP A 337 36.48 21.65 -7.36
CA ASP A 337 35.79 21.96 -6.12
C ASP A 337 34.84 20.81 -5.70
N ALA A 338 34.84 20.44 -4.42
CA ALA A 338 34.03 19.35 -3.87
C ALA A 338 32.53 19.54 -4.16
N SER A 339 32.13 20.80 -4.34
CA SER A 339 30.78 21.21 -4.70
C SER A 339 30.37 20.78 -6.12
N VAL A 340 31.31 20.74 -7.09
CA VAL A 340 31.07 20.24 -8.45
C VAL A 340 30.84 18.72 -8.44
N PHE A 341 31.59 18.00 -7.60
CA PHE A 341 31.38 16.58 -7.38
C PHE A 341 29.97 16.30 -6.84
N GLY A 342 29.55 17.04 -5.81
CA GLY A 342 28.18 16.96 -5.29
C GLY A 342 27.12 17.25 -6.36
N PHE A 343 27.30 18.32 -7.14
CA PHE A 343 26.38 18.66 -8.22
C PHE A 343 26.28 17.56 -9.28
N SER A 344 27.40 16.95 -9.68
CA SER A 344 27.42 15.85 -10.64
C SER A 344 26.65 14.62 -10.15
N ILE A 345 26.73 14.32 -8.85
CA ILE A 345 25.94 13.25 -8.23
C ILE A 345 24.45 13.59 -8.28
N ALA A 346 24.05 14.80 -7.88
CA ALA A 346 22.65 15.22 -7.93
C ALA A 346 22.06 15.16 -9.36
N PHE A 347 22.85 15.56 -10.35
CA PHE A 347 22.45 15.53 -11.76
C PHE A 347 22.24 14.09 -12.24
N SER A 348 23.26 13.23 -12.18
CA SER A 348 23.19 11.82 -12.60
C SER A 348 22.06 11.07 -11.90
N MET A 349 21.90 11.29 -10.60
CA MET A 349 20.87 10.64 -9.79
C MET A 349 19.44 11.08 -10.17
N THR A 350 19.22 12.37 -10.45
CA THR A 350 17.91 12.86 -10.91
C THR A 350 17.55 12.28 -12.26
N ILE A 351 18.47 12.33 -13.23
CA ILE A 351 18.23 11.79 -14.58
C ILE A 351 18.05 10.26 -14.56
N THR A 352 18.89 9.54 -13.81
CA THR A 352 18.77 8.08 -13.67
C THR A 352 17.41 7.70 -13.10
N SER A 353 16.90 8.43 -12.11
CA SER A 353 15.57 8.17 -11.54
C SER A 353 14.44 8.37 -12.55
N MET A 354 14.54 9.38 -13.42
CA MET A 354 13.54 9.64 -14.47
C MET A 354 13.53 8.55 -15.52
N ILE A 355 14.71 8.14 -16.00
CA ILE A 355 14.82 7.08 -17.00
C ILE A 355 14.41 5.73 -16.41
N HIS A 356 14.68 5.48 -15.12
CA HIS A 356 14.21 4.28 -14.44
C HIS A 356 12.67 4.17 -14.48
N VAL A 357 11.96 5.28 -14.22
CA VAL A 357 10.48 5.30 -14.31
C VAL A 357 10.02 4.97 -15.72
N ILE A 358 10.66 5.53 -16.76
CA ILE A 358 10.36 5.20 -18.16
C ILE A 358 10.58 3.71 -18.43
N LEU A 359 11.71 3.16 -17.98
CA LEU A 359 12.10 1.78 -18.24
C LEU A 359 11.08 0.78 -17.68
N GLN A 360 10.43 1.12 -16.57
CA GLN A 360 9.49 0.20 -15.97
C GLN A 360 8.03 0.39 -16.37
N THR A 361 7.64 1.60 -16.74
CA THR A 361 6.26 1.85 -17.18
C THR A 361 5.97 1.05 -18.44
N THR A 362 4.82 0.37 -18.48
CA THR A 362 4.45 -0.46 -19.64
C THR A 362 3.97 0.35 -20.82
N ARG A 363 3.28 1.47 -20.57
CA ARG A 363 2.76 2.37 -21.60
C ARG A 363 3.22 3.80 -21.34
N ILE A 364 3.75 4.45 -22.38
CA ILE A 364 4.17 5.85 -22.29
C ILE A 364 3.00 6.73 -22.72
N ASP A 365 2.36 7.35 -21.74
CA ASP A 365 1.27 8.31 -21.95
C ASP A 365 1.80 9.75 -21.94
N ILE A 366 1.06 10.67 -22.55
CA ILE A 366 1.40 12.11 -22.61
C ILE A 366 1.59 12.69 -21.21
N ALA A 367 0.78 12.25 -20.23
CA ALA A 367 0.90 12.67 -18.83
C ALA A 367 2.23 12.27 -18.19
N LEU A 368 2.77 11.09 -18.55
CA LEU A 368 4.08 10.67 -18.06
C LEU A 368 5.18 11.54 -18.69
N ILE A 369 5.14 11.73 -20.01
CA ILE A 369 6.12 12.56 -20.72
C ILE A 369 6.12 13.99 -20.18
N SER A 370 4.94 14.60 -20.01
CA SER A 370 4.82 15.96 -19.48
C SER A 370 5.31 16.05 -18.04
N SER A 371 5.05 15.05 -17.20
CA SER A 371 5.56 15.02 -15.82
C SER A 371 7.08 14.94 -15.76
N ILE A 372 7.72 14.15 -16.64
CA ILE A 372 9.17 14.01 -16.72
C ILE A 372 9.80 15.32 -17.19
N LEU A 373 9.26 15.90 -18.26
CA LEU A 373 9.74 17.17 -18.79
C LEU A 373 9.63 18.29 -17.74
N LEU A 374 8.47 18.39 -17.09
CA LEU A 374 8.25 19.39 -16.03
C LEU A 374 9.24 19.19 -14.89
N SER A 375 9.43 17.95 -14.43
CA SER A 375 10.34 17.63 -13.33
C SER A 375 11.81 17.94 -13.68
N PHE A 376 12.20 17.79 -14.96
CA PHE A 376 13.55 18.11 -15.43
C PHE A 376 13.75 19.62 -15.53
N LEU A 377 12.76 20.34 -16.05
CA LEU A 377 12.77 21.81 -16.10
C LEU A 377 12.77 22.43 -14.70
N VAL A 378 12.03 21.85 -13.76
CA VAL A 378 12.03 22.29 -12.36
C VAL A 378 13.39 22.07 -11.72
N PHE A 379 14.02 20.90 -11.93
CA PHE A 379 15.38 20.65 -11.44
C PHE A 379 16.39 21.62 -12.05
N LEU A 380 16.41 21.77 -13.38
CA LEU A 380 17.32 22.68 -14.08
C LEU A 380 17.10 24.14 -13.65
N GLY A 381 15.85 24.59 -13.63
CA GLY A 381 15.48 25.94 -13.20
C GLY A 381 15.88 26.21 -11.76
N PHE A 382 15.63 25.27 -10.84
CA PHE A 382 16.10 25.37 -9.47
C PHE A 382 17.63 25.48 -9.41
N THR A 383 18.37 24.61 -10.10
CA THR A 383 19.84 24.61 -10.06
C THR A 383 20.44 25.92 -10.55
N LEU A 384 19.94 26.45 -11.68
CA LEU A 384 20.45 27.69 -12.26
C LEU A 384 20.11 28.91 -11.40
N ILE A 385 18.88 28.99 -10.87
CA ILE A 385 18.45 30.10 -10.01
C ILE A 385 19.21 30.06 -8.68
N PHE A 386 19.33 28.88 -8.08
CA PHE A 386 20.00 28.68 -6.80
C PHE A 386 21.49 29.06 -6.89
N ASP A 387 22.19 28.58 -7.91
CA ASP A 387 23.63 28.85 -8.10
C ASP A 387 23.91 30.31 -8.53
N ALA A 388 22.93 31.01 -9.12
CA ALA A 388 23.06 32.42 -9.51
C ALA A 388 22.78 33.39 -8.36
N THR A 389 21.85 33.04 -7.46
CA THR A 389 21.34 33.95 -6.42
C THR A 389 21.99 33.73 -5.06
N CYS A 390 22.41 32.51 -4.75
CA CYS A 390 22.88 32.17 -3.42
C CYS A 390 24.41 32.21 -3.32
N VAL A 391 24.95 33.40 -3.04
CA VAL A 391 26.40 33.61 -2.83
C VAL A 391 26.84 33.13 -1.44
N VAL A 392 26.01 33.33 -0.41
CA VAL A 392 26.22 32.80 0.95
C VAL A 392 24.89 32.20 1.44
N CYS A 393 24.81 30.87 1.50
CA CYS A 393 23.59 30.15 1.89
C CYS A 393 23.61 29.72 3.37
N LEU A 394 22.52 29.11 3.84
CA LEU A 394 22.47 28.44 5.15
C LEU A 394 23.67 27.50 5.27
N ASN A 395 24.47 27.68 6.34
CA ASN A 395 25.69 26.93 6.68
C ASN A 395 27.01 27.44 6.05
N GLY A 396 27.02 28.61 5.40
CA GLY A 396 28.26 29.31 5.03
C GLY A 396 29.03 28.69 3.86
N GLN A 397 28.46 27.72 3.15
CA GLN A 397 29.00 27.26 1.87
C GLN A 397 28.43 28.10 0.71
N SER A 398 29.29 28.46 -0.24
CA SER A 398 28.92 29.25 -1.42
C SER A 398 28.74 28.35 -2.64
N PRO A 399 27.50 27.98 -3.02
CA PRO A 399 27.24 27.20 -4.22
C PRO A 399 27.33 28.03 -5.52
N TYR A 400 27.89 29.24 -5.43
CA TYR A 400 27.91 30.19 -6.51
C TYR A 400 28.67 29.65 -7.72
N TYR A 401 28.03 29.70 -8.89
CA TYR A 401 28.66 29.38 -10.18
C TYR A 401 29.05 27.91 -10.43
N ILE A 402 28.65 26.97 -9.56
CA ILE A 402 29.00 25.54 -9.70
C ILE A 402 28.44 24.94 -10.99
N SER A 403 27.14 25.12 -11.26
CA SER A 403 26.50 24.59 -12.48
C SER A 403 27.15 25.13 -13.76
N TYR A 404 27.54 26.40 -13.79
CA TYR A 404 28.27 26.96 -14.94
C TYR A 404 29.62 26.27 -15.14
N VAL A 405 30.40 26.09 -14.06
CA VAL A 405 31.70 25.42 -14.12
C VAL A 405 31.53 23.95 -14.54
N ALA A 406 30.54 23.26 -13.99
CA ALA A 406 30.25 21.86 -14.30
C ALA A 406 29.86 21.67 -15.78
N PHE A 407 28.93 22.48 -16.31
CA PHE A 407 28.45 22.34 -17.70
C PHE A 407 29.52 22.65 -18.74
N ARG A 408 30.52 23.46 -18.40
CA ARG A 408 31.63 23.78 -19.30
C ARG A 408 32.68 22.66 -19.38
N GLN A 409 32.69 21.75 -18.40
CA GLN A 409 33.64 20.65 -18.36
C GLN A 409 33.14 19.44 -19.18
N GLY A 410 33.95 18.97 -20.12
CA GLY A 410 33.64 17.73 -20.86
C GLY A 410 33.59 16.49 -19.96
N ILE A 411 34.39 16.47 -18.88
CA ILE A 411 34.41 15.34 -17.93
C ILE A 411 33.07 15.17 -17.22
N PHE A 412 32.34 16.26 -16.96
CA PHE A 412 31.01 16.21 -16.36
C PHE A 412 30.03 15.44 -17.25
N TRP A 413 29.94 15.79 -18.54
CA TRP A 413 29.01 15.15 -19.47
C TRP A 413 29.32 13.67 -19.69
N LEU A 414 30.60 13.33 -19.86
CA LEU A 414 31.03 11.94 -20.03
C LEU A 414 30.74 11.11 -18.78
N THR A 415 31.10 11.63 -17.60
CA THR A 415 30.86 10.94 -16.31
C THR A 415 29.36 10.68 -16.11
N ASN A 416 28.52 11.70 -16.31
CA ASN A 416 27.07 11.54 -16.15
C ASN A 416 26.49 10.55 -17.17
N LEU A 417 26.92 10.59 -18.44
CA LEU A 417 26.46 9.65 -19.47
C LEU A 417 26.81 8.20 -19.11
N PHE A 418 28.07 7.93 -18.76
CA PHE A 418 28.50 6.58 -18.37
C PHE A 418 27.79 6.10 -17.11
N THR A 419 27.64 6.97 -16.11
CA THR A 419 26.90 6.65 -14.89
C THR A 419 25.47 6.21 -15.18
N ILE A 420 24.73 6.97 -16.00
CA ILE A 420 23.33 6.66 -16.33
C ILE A 420 23.22 5.31 -17.04
N ILE A 421 24.10 5.05 -18.02
CA ILE A 421 24.10 3.80 -18.79
C ILE A 421 24.37 2.60 -17.87
N ILE A 422 25.45 2.66 -17.08
CA ILE A 422 25.87 1.54 -16.22
C ILE A 422 24.86 1.30 -15.08
N ALA A 423 24.29 2.37 -14.52
CA ALA A 423 23.32 2.26 -13.43
C ALA A 423 22.05 1.53 -13.89
N LEU A 424 21.58 1.78 -15.11
CA LEU A 424 20.33 1.21 -15.64
C LEU A 424 20.50 -0.14 -16.36
N LEU A 425 21.73 -0.51 -16.71
CA LEU A 425 22.02 -1.68 -17.52
C LEU A 425 21.47 -3.00 -16.94
N PRO A 426 21.64 -3.32 -15.64
CA PRO A 426 21.13 -4.58 -15.11
C PRO A 426 19.60 -4.66 -15.19
N ARG A 427 18.91 -3.55 -14.88
CA ARG A 427 17.45 -3.51 -14.92
C ARG A 427 16.92 -3.65 -16.34
N PHE A 428 17.57 -2.99 -17.30
CA PHE A 428 17.25 -3.12 -18.72
C PHE A 428 17.39 -4.57 -19.19
N PHE A 429 18.51 -5.20 -18.87
CA PHE A 429 18.79 -6.59 -19.27
C PHE A 429 17.78 -7.58 -18.64
N ILE A 430 17.50 -7.46 -17.35
CA ILE A 430 16.50 -8.29 -16.66
C ILE A 430 15.11 -8.12 -17.29
N LYS A 431 14.72 -6.88 -17.61
CA LYS A 431 13.43 -6.61 -18.25
C LYS A 431 13.35 -7.21 -19.66
N CYS A 432 14.41 -7.11 -20.45
CA CYS A 432 14.51 -7.75 -21.76
C CYS A 432 14.37 -9.26 -21.67
N ILE A 433 15.09 -9.92 -20.75
CA ILE A 433 14.98 -11.36 -20.52
C ILE A 433 13.57 -11.74 -20.09
N TYR A 434 12.99 -11.02 -19.13
CA TYR A 434 11.64 -11.30 -18.63
C TYR A 434 10.60 -11.18 -19.75
N ASN A 435 10.65 -10.11 -20.54
CA ASN A 435 9.75 -9.91 -21.66
C ASN A 435 9.92 -10.94 -22.78
N SER A 436 11.13 -11.49 -22.95
CA SER A 436 11.42 -12.55 -23.94
C SER A 436 10.97 -13.94 -23.46
N THR A 437 11.22 -14.28 -22.20
CA THR A 437 11.05 -15.64 -21.67
C THR A 437 9.68 -15.91 -21.04
N MET A 438 9.10 -14.92 -20.36
CA MET A 438 7.98 -15.12 -19.43
C MET A 438 6.69 -14.45 -19.85
N ASN A 439 6.63 -13.78 -21.01
CA ASN A 439 5.47 -12.99 -21.39
C ASN A 439 4.33 -13.88 -21.92
N PRO A 440 3.24 -14.09 -21.15
CA PRO A 440 2.08 -14.87 -21.62
C PRO A 440 1.22 -14.02 -22.59
N LEU A 441 1.45 -12.70 -22.62
CA LEU A 441 0.75 -11.72 -23.44
C LEU A 441 1.11 -11.83 -24.93
N SER A 442 2.30 -12.30 -25.29
CA SER A 442 2.70 -12.56 -26.67
C SER A 442 2.18 -13.92 -27.18
N ARG A 443 2.16 -14.95 -26.32
CA ARG A 443 1.65 -16.28 -26.69
C ARG A 443 0.15 -16.29 -27.00
N THR A 444 -0.64 -15.46 -26.32
CA THR A 444 -2.08 -15.31 -26.62
C THR A 444 -2.34 -14.55 -27.91
N ASN A 445 -1.56 -13.53 -28.25
CA ASN A 445 -1.66 -12.85 -29.55
C ASN A 445 -1.25 -13.77 -30.72
N GLN A 446 -0.24 -14.64 -30.51
CA GLN A 446 0.11 -15.67 -31.50
C GLN A 446 -1.00 -16.73 -31.65
N GLN A 447 -1.59 -17.22 -30.56
CA GLN A 447 -2.69 -18.18 -30.63
C GLN A 447 -3.95 -17.60 -31.28
N HIS A 448 -4.26 -16.33 -31.04
CA HIS A 448 -5.42 -15.69 -31.66
C HIS A 448 -5.22 -15.45 -33.17
N ASN A 449 -4.02 -15.00 -33.58
CA ASN A 449 -3.67 -14.86 -35.00
C ASN A 449 -3.60 -16.21 -35.73
N ILE A 450 -3.12 -17.27 -35.08
CA ILE A 450 -3.11 -18.62 -35.67
C ILE A 450 -4.55 -19.14 -35.82
N SER A 451 -5.42 -18.91 -34.83
CA SER A 451 -6.83 -19.33 -34.92
C SER A 451 -7.63 -18.59 -36.01
N SER A 452 -7.35 -17.30 -36.24
CA SER A 452 -7.96 -16.55 -37.35
C SER A 452 -7.42 -17.00 -38.70
N LEU A 453 -6.11 -17.27 -38.83
CA LEU A 453 -5.55 -17.81 -40.06
C LEU A 453 -6.07 -19.23 -40.40
N THR A 454 -6.37 -20.06 -39.40
CA THR A 454 -6.96 -21.39 -39.64
C THR A 454 -8.45 -21.37 -40.00
N GLN A 455 -9.18 -20.30 -39.63
CA GLN A 455 -10.58 -20.11 -40.04
C GLN A 455 -10.68 -19.62 -41.49
N ASP A 456 -9.71 -18.85 -41.97
CA ASP A 456 -9.70 -18.33 -43.35
C ASP A 456 -9.20 -19.38 -44.38
N THR A 457 -8.65 -20.51 -43.95
CA THR A 457 -8.21 -21.60 -44.84
C THR A 457 -9.25 -22.71 -45.08
N HIS A 458 -10.46 -22.58 -44.54
CA HIS A 458 -11.54 -23.57 -44.68
C HIS A 458 -12.79 -23.06 -45.42
N VAL A 459 -12.62 -22.11 -46.34
CA VAL A 459 -13.68 -21.67 -47.28
C VAL A 459 -13.29 -22.02 -48.71
#